data_AF-A0A3B0BW93-F1
#
_entry.id   AF-A0A3B0BW93-F1
#
_cell.length_a   1.000
_cell.length_b   1.000
_cell.length_c   1.000
_cell.angle_alpha   90.00
_cell.angle_beta   90.00
_cell.angle_gamma   90.00
#
_symmetry.space_group_name_H-M   'P 1'
#
loop_
_entity.id
_entity.type
_entity.pdbx_description
1 polymer ?
#
loop_
_entity_poly.entity_id
_entity_poly.type
_entity_poly.pdbx_seq_one_letter_code
_entity_poly.pdbx_strand_id
1 'polypeptide(L)' 'MVLPGGLSSRAVPSCHAREVLGLGASGAGFGANADGRIEIIARISAGPLNGRYQLVPSGNWSP' A
#
# COMPACT_ATOMS: atom_id res chain seq x y z
N MET A 1 -45.02 -16.63 -10.78
CA MET A 1 -44.05 -16.05 -11.72
C MET A 1 -42.90 -15.47 -10.90
N VAL A 2 -41.72 -16.07 -11.00
CA VAL A 2 -40.47 -15.71 -10.29
C VAL A 2 -39.80 -14.61 -11.16
N LEU A 3 -39.36 -13.43 -10.68
CA LEU A 3 -38.27 -13.07 -9.76
C LEU A 3 -38.47 -11.60 -9.26
N PRO A 4 -37.87 -11.20 -8.12
CA PRO A 4 -36.82 -10.20 -8.27
C PRO A 4 -35.57 -10.57 -7.46
N GLY A 5 -34.45 -10.71 -8.17
CA GLY A 5 -33.13 -10.82 -7.57
C GLY A 5 -32.75 -9.50 -6.93
N GLY A 6 -32.65 -9.48 -5.61
CA GLY A 6 -31.92 -8.45 -4.90
C GLY A 6 -30.45 -8.56 -5.31
N LEU A 7 -29.89 -7.49 -5.86
CA LEU A 7 -28.45 -7.36 -6.02
C LEU A 7 -27.85 -7.41 -4.61
N SER A 8 -27.31 -8.56 -4.23
CA SER A 8 -26.44 -8.66 -3.06
C SER A 8 -25.23 -7.79 -3.37
N SER A 9 -25.20 -6.58 -2.80
CA SER A 9 -24.02 -5.73 -2.75
C SER A 9 -22.99 -6.40 -1.83
N ARG A 10 -22.40 -7.52 -2.27
CA ARG A 10 -21.12 -7.97 -1.74
C ARG A 10 -20.15 -6.86 -2.09
N ALA A 11 -19.85 -6.02 -1.10
CA ALA A 11 -18.82 -5.01 -1.19
C ALA A 11 -17.59 -5.67 -1.81
N VAL A 12 -17.22 -5.23 -3.02
CA VAL A 12 -15.90 -5.55 -3.55
C VAL A 12 -14.96 -4.86 -2.57
N PRO A 13 -14.15 -5.59 -1.77
CA PRO A 13 -13.20 -4.95 -0.88
C PRO A 13 -12.38 -4.03 -1.78
N SER A 14 -12.21 -2.77 -1.37
CA SER A 14 -11.60 -1.73 -2.19
C SER A 14 -10.43 -2.32 -2.97
N CYS A 15 -10.45 -2.21 -4.31
CA CYS A 15 -9.38 -2.68 -5.20
C CYS A 15 -8.01 -2.00 -4.95
N HIS A 16 -7.92 -1.21 -3.87
CA HIS A 16 -6.75 -0.55 -3.36
C HIS A 16 -6.45 -1.13 -1.98
N ALA A 17 -5.25 -1.69 -1.82
CA ALA A 17 -4.67 -1.97 -0.51
C ALA A 17 -3.98 -0.69 -0.02
N ARG A 18 -4.37 -0.19 1.16
CA ARG A 18 -3.74 0.97 1.79
C ARG A 18 -2.87 0.50 2.94
N GLU A 19 -1.59 0.90 2.92
CA GLU A 19 -0.69 0.74 4.05
C GLU A 19 -0.33 2.11 4.63
N VAL A 20 -0.13 2.17 5.95
CA VAL A 20 0.26 3.39 6.68
C VAL A 20 1.71 3.26 7.10
N LEU A 21 2.57 4.14 6.59
CA LEU A 21 4.01 4.17 6.90
C LEU A 21 4.33 4.92 8.20
N GLY A 22 3.30 5.29 8.96
CA GLY A 22 3.40 6.06 10.20
C GLY A 22 2.61 7.37 10.16
N LEU A 23 2.27 7.88 11.33
CA LEU A 23 1.49 9.11 11.51
C LEU A 23 2.41 10.34 11.50
N GLY A 24 1.87 11.49 11.11
CA GLY A 24 2.61 12.76 11.18
C GLY A 24 3.76 12.86 10.18
N ALA A 25 3.61 12.25 9.00
CA ALA A 25 4.62 12.37 7.95
C ALA A 25 4.76 13.84 7.50
N SER A 26 6.00 14.34 7.52
CA SER A 26 6.37 15.66 6.97
C SER A 26 6.71 15.58 5.47
N GLY A 27 6.95 14.38 4.96
CA GLY A 27 7.17 14.10 3.54
C GLY A 27 7.38 12.61 3.28
N ALA A 28 7.14 12.19 2.05
CA ALA A 28 7.40 10.84 1.58
C ALA A 28 7.91 10.86 0.13
N GLY A 29 8.66 9.83 -0.25
CA GLY A 29 9.17 9.64 -1.60
C GLY A 29 9.38 8.17 -1.91
N PHE A 30 9.66 7.87 -3.18
CA PHE A 30 9.96 6.52 -3.65
C PHE A 30 11.17 6.53 -4.59
N GLY A 31 11.84 5.38 -4.68
CA GLY A 31 12.94 5.14 -5.60
C GLY A 31 12.92 3.72 -6.14
N ALA A 32 13.57 3.52 -7.28
CA ALA A 32 13.82 2.20 -7.84
C ALA A 32 15.29 1.84 -7.64
N ASN A 33 15.54 0.64 -7.11
CA ASN A 33 16.86 0.05 -7.04
C ASN A 33 17.34 -0.34 -8.44
N ALA A 34 18.65 -0.54 -8.60
CA ALA A 34 19.25 -0.95 -9.87
C ALA A 34 18.70 -2.30 -10.40
N ASP A 35 18.18 -3.13 -9.50
CA ASP A 35 17.55 -4.41 -9.83
C ASP A 35 16.02 -4.32 -10.07
N GLY A 36 15.47 -3.11 -10.07
CA GLY A 36 14.06 -2.83 -10.39
C GLY A 36 13.09 -2.94 -9.20
N ARG A 37 13.56 -3.23 -7.98
CA ARG A 37 12.71 -3.19 -6.79
C ARG A 37 12.38 -1.75 -6.41
N ILE A 38 11.16 -1.51 -5.92
CA ILE A 38 10.73 -0.19 -5.42
C ILE A 38 10.88 -0.13 -3.91
N GLU A 39 11.32 1.04 -3.42
CA GLU A 39 11.35 1.41 -2.01
C GLU A 39 10.57 2.70 -1.80
N ILE A 40 9.77 2.75 -0.73
CA ILE A 40 9.02 3.93 -0.31
C ILE A 40 9.50 4.32 1.09
N ILE A 41 9.90 5.57 1.26
CA ILE A 41 10.41 6.09 2.53
C ILE A 41 9.61 7.34 2.93
N ALA A 42 9.25 7.43 4.21
CA ALA A 42 8.53 8.54 4.81
C ALA A 42 9.28 9.09 6.03
N ARG A 43 9.35 10.43 6.12
CA ARG A 43 9.81 11.13 7.32
C ARG A 43 8.64 11.38 8.25
N ILE A 44 8.55 10.65 9.35
CA ILE A 44 7.59 10.89 10.43
C ILE A 44 8.13 11.90 11.44
N SER A 45 7.26 12.54 12.21
CA SER A 45 7.70 13.50 13.23
C SER A 45 8.58 12.81 14.29
N ALA A 46 9.74 13.40 14.56
CA ALA A 46 10.69 12.99 15.61
C ALA A 46 10.86 11.46 15.75
N GLY A 47 11.56 10.83 14.79
CA GLY A 47 11.86 9.40 14.83
C GLY A 47 12.70 8.94 13.65
N PRO A 48 13.03 7.64 13.58
CA PRO A 48 13.68 7.05 12.41
C PRO A 48 12.80 7.17 11.16
N LEU A 49 13.42 7.05 9.99
CA LEU A 49 12.68 6.94 8.73
C LEU A 49 11.86 5.65 8.74
N ASN A 50 10.62 5.75 8.30
CA ASN A 50 9.78 4.58 8.07
C ASN A 50 9.69 4.29 6.58
N GLY A 51 9.38 3.05 6.24
CA GLY A 51 9.23 2.68 4.84
C GLY A 51 8.80 1.24 4.62
N ARG A 52 8.66 0.93 3.34
CA ARG A 52 8.32 -0.37 2.78
C ARG A 52 9.23 -0.59 1.57
N TYR A 53 9.69 -1.80 1.36
CA TYR A 53 10.49 -2.17 0.18
C TYR A 53 9.99 -3.47 -0.42
N GLN A 54 10.11 -3.61 -1.74
CA GLN A 54 9.84 -4.88 -2.41
C GLN A 54 10.95 -5.90 -2.09
N LEU A 55 10.56 -7.15 -1.85
CA LEU A 55 11.47 -8.29 -1.72
C LEU A 55 11.96 -8.77 -3.10
N VAL A 56 11.13 -8.63 -4.13
CA VAL A 56 11.43 -8.90 -5.54
C VAL A 56 10.68 -7.89 -6.44
N PRO A 57 11.16 -7.56 -7.65
CA PRO A 57 10.49 -6.59 -8.52
C PRO A 57 9.02 -6.95 -8.76
N SER A 58 8.13 -5.99 -8.55
CA SER A 58 6.67 -6.17 -8.70
C SER A 58 6.04 -7.28 -7.84
N GLY A 59 6.74 -7.75 -6.81
CA GLY A 59 6.26 -8.82 -5.92
C GLY A 59 5.96 -8.36 -4.50
N ASN A 60 6.14 -9.30 -3.56
CA ASN A 60 5.85 -9.08 -2.14
C ASN A 60 6.68 -7.95 -1.56
N TRP A 61 6.09 -7.25 -0.59
CA TRP A 61 6.74 -6.19 0.18
C TRP A 61 7.24 -6.71 1.51
N SER A 62 8.18 -5.97 2.10
CA SER A 62 8.67 -6.18 3.47
C SER A 62 7.51 -6.19 4.46
N PRO A 63 7.57 -7.03 5.51
CA PRO A 63 6.51 -7.18 6.50
C PRO A 63 6.26 -5.93 7.34
#